data_AF-A0A6J8EBI2-F1
#
_entry.id   AF-A0A6J8EBI2-F1
#
_cell.length_a   1.000
_cell.length_b   1.000
_cell.length_c   1.000
_cell.angle_alpha   90.00
_cell.angle_beta   90.00
_cell.angle_gamma   90.00
#
_symmetry.space_group_name_H-M   'P 1'
#
loop_
_entity.id
_entity.type
_entity.pdbx_description
1 polymer ?
#
loop_
_entity_poly.entity_id
_entity_poly.type
_entity_poly.pdbx_seq_one_letter_code
_entity_poly.pdbx_strand_id
1 'polypeptide(L)'
;MEMFADQLSRGGVLEPEGTVEIKFREKDLITTMKRIDPVTRKIVENLNSPELSEEEIKTLEDKMKKRKDLLLPMYHQVAVVFADLHDTPGRMDEKGVISDVLEWSRSREFFYWHVRRRLLENEVKNRIRQITDSQSEGQLKSMIGRWFVEDQGAVNAYKWEDDKAAVEWLLEQKKDGADNSIDDNIRCLHREHVLQKVRSLLQDYPEVAMDSIVHITQHMTASQRTEVSRILASMDS
;
A
#
# COMPACT_ATOMS: atom_id res chain seq x y z
N MET A 1 -4.13 2.90 6.65
CA MET A 1 -5.40 3.23 5.96
C MET A 1 -5.29 2.64 4.57
N GLU A 2 -6.34 1.97 4.09
CA GLU A 2 -6.37 1.31 2.79
C GLU A 2 -7.50 1.94 1.96
N MET A 3 -7.25 2.17 0.68
CA MET A 3 -8.16 2.86 -0.23
C MET A 3 -8.36 2.00 -1.47
N PHE A 4 -9.60 1.87 -1.93
CA PHE A 4 -9.97 1.05 -3.08
C PHE A 4 -10.79 1.88 -4.05
N ALA A 5 -10.70 1.57 -5.34
CA ALA A 5 -11.48 2.22 -6.38
C ALA A 5 -12.27 1.17 -7.16
N ASP A 6 -13.51 1.47 -7.54
CA ASP A 6 -14.27 0.61 -8.44
C ASP A 6 -13.76 0.75 -9.88
N GLN A 7 -13.83 -0.30 -10.69
CA GLN A 7 -13.40 -0.29 -12.10
C GLN A 7 -14.03 0.85 -12.93
N LEU A 8 -15.26 1.27 -12.61
CA LEU A 8 -15.98 2.34 -13.28
C LEU A 8 -15.80 3.71 -12.62
N SER A 9 -15.13 3.78 -11.48
CA SER A 9 -14.89 5.04 -10.79
C SER A 9 -13.89 5.94 -11.54
N ARG A 10 -13.81 7.19 -11.11
CA ARG A 10 -12.86 8.19 -11.61
C ARG A 10 -12.27 8.96 -10.43
N GLY A 11 -11.08 9.49 -10.63
CA GLY A 11 -10.50 10.44 -9.68
C GLY A 11 -9.25 11.10 -10.21
N GLY A 12 -9.29 12.43 -10.19
CA GLY A 12 -8.21 13.32 -10.55
C GLY A 12 -8.17 14.49 -9.58
N VAL A 13 -7.25 15.43 -9.83
CA VAL A 13 -7.17 16.68 -9.04
C VAL A 13 -8.31 17.64 -9.42
N LEU A 14 -8.70 17.63 -10.69
CA LEU A 14 -9.78 18.43 -11.26
C LEU A 14 -10.63 17.52 -12.13
N GLU A 15 -11.91 17.87 -12.31
CA GLU A 15 -12.75 17.22 -13.31
C GLU A 15 -12.14 17.37 -14.72
N PRO A 16 -12.41 16.42 -15.63
CA PRO A 16 -11.84 16.44 -16.99
C PRO A 16 -12.05 17.77 -17.72
N GLU A 17 -13.23 18.37 -17.59
CA GLU A 17 -13.58 19.68 -18.14
C GLU A 17 -12.65 20.78 -17.62
N GLY A 18 -12.45 20.85 -16.30
CA GLY A 18 -11.55 21.82 -15.67
C GLY A 18 -10.08 21.59 -16.07
N THR A 19 -9.68 20.33 -16.25
CA THR A 19 -8.34 20.00 -16.76
C THR A 19 -8.15 20.52 -18.18
N VAL A 20 -9.15 20.37 -19.06
CA VAL A 20 -9.11 20.88 -20.43
C VAL A 20 -9.05 22.41 -20.45
N GLU A 21 -9.86 23.10 -19.63
CA GLU A 21 -9.86 24.56 -19.55
C GLU A 21 -8.49 25.14 -19.15
N ILE A 22 -7.72 24.43 -18.31
CA ILE A 22 -6.42 24.91 -17.85
C ILE A 22 -5.28 24.46 -18.78
N LYS A 23 -5.27 23.17 -19.18
CA LYS A 23 -4.12 22.51 -19.82
C LYS A 23 -4.29 22.19 -21.31
N PHE A 24 -5.50 22.20 -21.86
CA PHE A 24 -5.74 21.86 -23.26
C PHE A 24 -6.70 22.85 -23.91
N ARG A 25 -6.26 24.10 -23.97
CA ARG A 25 -7.08 25.25 -24.36
C ARG A 25 -7.33 25.25 -25.87
N GLU A 26 -8.15 26.20 -26.34
CA GLU A 26 -8.46 26.37 -27.76
C GLU A 26 -7.22 26.36 -28.67
N LYS A 27 -6.10 26.96 -28.23
CA LYS A 27 -4.84 26.94 -28.98
C LYS A 27 -4.30 25.53 -29.23
N ASP A 28 -4.42 24.64 -28.24
CA ASP A 28 -3.97 23.25 -28.32
C ASP A 28 -4.95 22.41 -29.14
N LEU A 29 -6.26 22.69 -29.03
CA LEU A 29 -7.28 22.10 -29.89
C LEU A 29 -7.02 22.43 -31.36
N ILE A 30 -6.74 23.70 -31.68
CA ILE A 30 -6.42 24.13 -33.05
C ILE A 30 -5.13 23.45 -33.54
N THR A 31 -4.12 23.32 -32.69
CA THR A 31 -2.88 22.60 -33.03
C THR A 31 -3.16 21.12 -33.34
N THR A 32 -4.04 20.51 -32.56
CA THR A 32 -4.48 19.12 -32.77
C THR A 32 -5.30 18.96 -34.04
N MET A 33 -6.17 19.92 -34.39
CA MET A 33 -6.89 19.94 -35.67
C MET A 33 -5.91 20.01 -36.84
N LYS A 34 -4.91 20.92 -36.80
CA LYS A 34 -3.87 21.00 -37.85
C LYS A 34 -3.10 19.69 -38.00
N ARG A 35 -2.88 18.97 -36.89
CA ARG A 35 -2.18 17.68 -36.89
C ARG A 35 -3.04 16.55 -37.45
N ILE A 36 -4.32 16.45 -37.09
CA ILE A 36 -5.14 15.26 -37.33
C ILE A 36 -6.16 15.46 -38.47
N ASP A 37 -6.81 16.62 -38.57
CA ASP A 37 -7.84 16.89 -39.57
C ASP A 37 -7.23 17.07 -40.97
N PRO A 38 -7.58 16.22 -41.96
CA PRO A 38 -7.01 16.30 -43.30
C PRO A 38 -7.31 17.63 -44.02
N VAL A 39 -8.47 18.24 -43.76
CA VAL A 39 -8.87 19.51 -44.41
C VAL A 39 -8.06 20.67 -43.86
N THR A 40 -7.92 20.75 -42.54
CA THR A 40 -7.11 21.78 -41.88
C THR A 40 -5.64 21.64 -42.27
N ARG A 41 -5.12 20.41 -42.37
CA ARG A 41 -3.74 20.15 -42.83
C ARG A 41 -3.50 20.67 -44.26
N LYS A 42 -4.39 20.35 -45.20
CA LYS A 42 -4.33 20.85 -46.59
C LYS A 42 -4.38 22.38 -46.66
N ILE A 43 -5.22 23.02 -45.85
CA ILE A 43 -5.30 24.48 -45.80
C ILE A 43 -3.98 25.08 -45.28
N VAL A 44 -3.36 24.48 -44.26
CA VAL A 44 -2.04 24.91 -43.76
C VAL A 44 -0.93 24.68 -44.79
N GLU A 45 -0.94 23.55 -45.49
CA GLU A 45 0.01 23.27 -46.58
C GLU A 45 -0.10 24.32 -47.69
N ASN A 46 -1.33 24.64 -48.11
CA ASN A 46 -1.57 25.68 -49.11
C ASN A 46 -1.08 27.05 -48.63
N LEU A 47 -1.38 27.45 -47.38
CA LEU A 47 -0.94 28.72 -46.79
C LEU A 47 0.59 28.86 -46.71
N ASN A 48 1.35 27.76 -46.72
CA ASN A 48 2.82 27.79 -46.70
C ASN A 48 3.44 27.89 -48.10
N SER A 49 2.63 27.96 -49.17
CA SER A 49 3.13 28.05 -50.55
C SER A 49 3.57 29.48 -50.87
N PRO A 50 4.76 29.70 -51.47
CA PRO A 50 5.36 31.04 -51.64
C PRO A 50 4.74 31.92 -52.74
N GLU A 51 3.73 31.43 -53.48
CA GLU A 51 3.13 32.10 -54.65
C GLU A 51 1.62 32.40 -54.48
N LEU A 52 1.20 32.82 -53.29
CA LEU A 52 -0.21 33.15 -53.03
C LEU A 52 -0.47 34.66 -53.16
N SER A 53 -1.56 35.02 -53.85
CA SER A 53 -2.08 36.39 -53.85
C SER A 53 -2.72 36.75 -52.49
N GLU A 54 -2.81 38.03 -52.17
CA GLU A 54 -3.47 38.50 -50.94
C GLU A 54 -4.94 38.03 -50.84
N GLU A 55 -5.64 37.95 -51.98
CA GLU A 55 -7.01 37.46 -52.05
C GLU A 55 -7.09 35.95 -51.72
N GLU A 56 -6.18 35.14 -52.26
CA GLU A 56 -6.13 33.70 -51.98
C GLU A 56 -5.80 33.41 -50.52
N ILE A 57 -4.86 34.14 -49.92
CA ILE A 57 -4.53 34.04 -48.49
C ILE A 57 -5.80 34.29 -47.66
N LYS A 58 -6.52 35.38 -47.93
CA LYS A 58 -7.74 35.72 -47.20
C LYS A 58 -8.83 34.65 -47.35
N THR A 59 -9.00 34.09 -48.55
CA THR A 59 -9.99 33.01 -48.75
C THR A 59 -9.62 31.73 -48.02
N LEU A 60 -8.33 31.40 -47.90
CA LEU A 60 -7.84 30.24 -47.16
C LEU A 60 -7.99 30.44 -45.66
N GLU A 61 -7.73 31.65 -45.15
CA GLU A 61 -7.96 32.02 -43.74
C GLU A 61 -9.45 31.92 -43.37
N ASP A 62 -10.35 32.41 -44.22
CA ASP A 62 -11.80 32.31 -44.00
C ASP A 62 -12.27 30.85 -44.00
N LYS A 63 -11.77 30.03 -44.94
CA LYS A 63 -12.04 28.58 -44.95
C LYS A 63 -11.50 27.90 -43.69
N MET A 64 -10.31 28.30 -43.24
CA MET A 64 -9.72 27.78 -42.01
C MET A 64 -10.56 28.14 -40.79
N LYS A 65 -11.03 29.38 -40.70
CA LYS A 65 -11.89 29.84 -39.60
C LYS A 65 -13.20 29.07 -39.57
N LYS A 66 -13.91 28.96 -40.69
CA LYS A 66 -15.15 28.16 -40.80
C LYS A 66 -14.95 26.69 -40.40
N ARG A 67 -13.82 26.08 -40.80
CA ARG A 67 -13.50 24.69 -40.44
C ARG A 67 -13.20 24.54 -38.95
N LYS A 68 -12.46 25.49 -38.36
CA LYS A 68 -12.17 25.51 -36.91
C LYS A 68 -13.45 25.62 -36.10
N ASP A 69 -14.30 26.61 -36.41
CA ASP A 69 -15.55 26.86 -35.67
C ASP A 69 -16.48 25.63 -35.69
N LEU A 70 -16.52 24.92 -36.84
CA LEU A 70 -17.26 23.67 -36.97
C LEU A 70 -16.71 22.53 -36.11
N LEU A 71 -15.38 22.39 -36.06
CA LEU A 71 -14.72 21.26 -35.40
C LEU A 71 -14.52 21.47 -33.89
N LEU A 72 -14.50 22.73 -33.43
CA LEU A 72 -14.16 23.08 -32.06
C LEU A 72 -14.98 22.33 -31.00
N PRO A 73 -16.33 22.22 -31.11
CA PRO A 73 -17.11 21.49 -30.11
C PRO A 73 -16.76 20.00 -30.04
N MET A 74 -16.52 19.36 -31.20
CA MET A 74 -16.16 17.94 -31.25
C MET A 74 -14.76 17.68 -30.71
N TYR A 75 -13.79 18.54 -31.07
CA TYR A 75 -12.43 18.42 -30.56
C TYR A 75 -12.34 18.73 -29.06
N HIS A 76 -13.20 19.62 -28.55
CA HIS A 76 -13.34 19.82 -27.11
C HIS A 76 -13.81 18.55 -26.41
N GLN A 77 -14.85 17.87 -26.93
CA GLN A 77 -15.30 16.59 -26.37
C GLN A 77 -14.19 15.52 -26.40
N VAL A 78 -13.42 15.45 -27.49
CA VAL A 78 -12.24 14.56 -27.58
C VAL A 78 -11.21 14.90 -26.51
N ALA A 79 -10.96 16.19 -26.25
CA ALA A 79 -10.03 16.62 -25.21
C ALA A 79 -10.52 16.26 -23.80
N VAL A 80 -11.83 16.37 -23.54
CA VAL A 80 -12.43 15.96 -22.26
C VAL A 80 -12.26 14.45 -22.05
N VAL A 81 -12.56 13.63 -23.06
CA VAL A 81 -12.33 12.17 -23.00
C VAL A 81 -10.85 11.85 -22.83
N PHE A 82 -9.96 12.58 -23.51
CA PHE A 82 -8.52 12.43 -23.35
C PHE A 82 -8.08 12.75 -21.92
N ALA A 83 -8.63 13.78 -21.28
CA ALA A 83 -8.39 14.08 -19.88
C ALA A 83 -8.94 12.97 -18.96
N ASP A 84 -10.18 12.50 -19.18
CA ASP A 84 -10.81 11.42 -18.38
C ASP A 84 -9.99 10.12 -18.38
N LEU A 85 -9.32 9.79 -19.48
CA LEU A 85 -8.43 8.62 -19.55
C LEU A 85 -7.27 8.67 -18.52
N HIS A 86 -6.89 9.87 -18.07
CA HIS A 86 -5.89 10.06 -17.02
C HIS A 86 -6.47 9.90 -15.61
N ASP A 87 -7.78 9.86 -15.44
CA ASP A 87 -8.44 9.80 -14.13
C ASP A 87 -9.01 8.39 -13.84
N THR A 88 -8.51 7.39 -14.56
CA THR A 88 -8.95 5.99 -14.45
C THR A 88 -8.35 5.27 -13.24
N PRO A 89 -9.07 4.29 -12.66
CA PRO A 89 -8.57 3.48 -11.53
C PRO A 89 -7.28 2.73 -11.86
N GLY A 90 -7.10 2.29 -13.11
CA GLY A 90 -5.87 1.65 -13.55
C GLY A 90 -4.64 2.55 -13.40
N ARG A 91 -4.79 3.87 -13.61
CA ARG A 91 -3.70 4.81 -13.34
C ARG A 91 -3.49 5.03 -11.84
N MET A 92 -4.55 5.01 -11.03
CA MET A 92 -4.43 5.13 -9.58
C MET A 92 -3.62 3.97 -8.99
N ASP A 93 -3.90 2.75 -9.46
CA ASP A 93 -3.21 1.53 -9.05
C ASP A 93 -1.74 1.54 -9.50
N GLU A 94 -1.47 1.87 -10.76
CA GLU A 94 -0.10 2.01 -11.30
C GLU A 94 0.71 3.09 -10.57
N LYS A 95 0.04 4.09 -9.97
CA LYS A 95 0.69 5.12 -9.13
C LYS A 95 0.75 4.75 -7.65
N GLY A 96 0.19 3.62 -7.25
CA GLY A 96 0.19 3.12 -5.88
C GLY A 96 -0.58 4.00 -4.90
N VAL A 97 -1.56 4.78 -5.37
CA VAL A 97 -2.39 5.64 -4.49
C VAL A 97 -3.60 4.90 -3.91
N ILE A 98 -3.97 3.77 -4.52
CA ILE A 98 -4.97 2.82 -4.02
C ILE A 98 -4.31 1.45 -3.80
N SER A 99 -4.98 0.60 -3.04
CA SER A 99 -4.52 -0.75 -2.71
C SER A 99 -4.93 -1.79 -3.75
N ASP A 100 -6.11 -1.62 -4.36
CA ASP A 100 -6.59 -2.48 -5.46
C ASP A 100 -7.78 -1.83 -6.19
N VAL A 101 -8.06 -2.30 -7.41
CA VAL A 101 -9.24 -1.95 -8.21
C VAL A 101 -10.28 -3.07 -8.08
N LEU A 102 -11.45 -2.73 -7.55
CA LEU A 102 -12.51 -3.70 -7.24
C LEU A 102 -13.66 -3.64 -8.26
N GLU A 103 -14.39 -4.75 -8.35
CA GLU A 103 -15.68 -4.80 -9.05
C GLU A 103 -16.82 -4.72 -8.02
N TRP A 104 -17.73 -3.75 -8.18
CA TRP A 104 -18.86 -3.54 -7.26
C TRP A 104 -19.63 -4.82 -6.94
N SER A 105 -19.88 -5.68 -7.93
CA SER A 105 -20.64 -6.93 -7.80
C SER A 105 -20.05 -7.89 -6.74
N ARG A 106 -18.72 -7.91 -6.60
CA ARG A 106 -17.97 -8.77 -5.65
C ARG A 106 -17.45 -8.02 -4.43
N SER A 107 -17.60 -6.70 -4.40
CA SER A 107 -17.08 -5.83 -3.33
C SER A 107 -17.51 -6.25 -1.92
N ARG A 108 -18.77 -6.70 -1.76
CA ARG A 108 -19.29 -7.14 -0.45
C ARG A 108 -18.54 -8.35 0.09
N GLU A 109 -18.29 -9.35 -0.75
CA GLU A 109 -17.56 -10.56 -0.35
C GLU A 109 -16.09 -10.24 -0.06
N PHE A 110 -15.47 -9.42 -0.91
CA PHE A 110 -14.12 -8.92 -0.70
C PHE A 110 -13.99 -8.23 0.67
N PHE A 111 -14.80 -7.19 0.93
CA PHE A 111 -14.72 -6.44 2.17
C PHE A 111 -15.08 -7.27 3.41
N TYR A 112 -15.95 -8.28 3.28
CA TYR A 112 -16.24 -9.19 4.39
C TYR A 112 -14.99 -9.90 4.89
N TRP A 113 -14.22 -10.51 4.00
CA TRP A 113 -12.99 -11.22 4.37
C TRP A 113 -11.87 -10.25 4.72
N HIS A 114 -11.70 -9.20 3.91
CA HIS A 114 -10.64 -8.21 4.08
C HIS A 114 -10.73 -7.49 5.43
N VAL A 115 -11.90 -6.93 5.77
CA VAL A 115 -12.10 -6.22 7.06
C VAL A 115 -11.94 -7.18 8.23
N ARG A 116 -12.48 -8.40 8.12
CA ARG A 116 -12.35 -9.42 9.18
C ARG A 116 -10.90 -9.77 9.44
N ARG A 117 -10.09 -9.93 8.38
CA ARG A 117 -8.64 -10.11 8.51
C ARG A 117 -7.99 -8.95 9.24
N ARG A 118 -8.24 -7.71 8.80
CA ARG A 118 -7.63 -6.51 9.40
C ARG A 118 -7.96 -6.38 10.88
N LEU A 119 -9.19 -6.69 11.29
CA LEU A 119 -9.59 -6.68 12.70
C LEU A 119 -8.81 -7.73 13.51
N LEU A 120 -8.76 -8.97 13.02
CA LEU A 120 -8.04 -10.05 13.70
C LEU A 120 -6.53 -9.79 13.78
N GLU A 121 -5.92 -9.33 12.70
CA GLU A 121 -4.51 -8.91 12.70
C GLU A 121 -4.28 -7.77 13.70
N ASN A 122 -5.15 -6.76 13.73
CA ASN A 122 -5.01 -5.63 14.64
C ASN A 122 -5.12 -6.05 16.11
N GLU A 123 -5.96 -7.03 16.44
CA GLU A 123 -6.00 -7.60 17.78
C GLU A 123 -4.66 -8.25 18.17
N VAL A 124 -4.07 -9.05 17.29
CA VAL A 124 -2.74 -9.67 17.52
C VAL A 124 -1.66 -8.58 17.64
N LYS A 125 -1.66 -7.59 16.75
CA LYS A 125 -0.74 -6.44 16.81
C LYS A 125 -0.84 -5.69 18.13
N ASN A 126 -2.04 -5.45 18.63
CA ASN A 126 -2.25 -4.76 19.90
C ASN A 126 -1.69 -5.58 21.09
N ARG A 127 -1.81 -6.91 21.06
CA ARG A 127 -1.19 -7.78 22.06
C ARG A 127 0.34 -7.72 22.01
N ILE A 128 0.93 -7.66 20.82
CA ILE A 128 2.39 -7.52 20.66
C ILE A 128 2.86 -6.14 21.18
N ARG A 129 2.13 -5.07 20.85
CA ARG A 129 2.45 -3.69 21.28
C ARG A 129 2.42 -3.52 22.79
N GLN A 130 1.54 -4.24 23.51
CA GLN A 130 1.53 -4.24 24.97
C GLN A 130 2.84 -4.77 25.58
N ILE A 131 3.61 -5.55 24.83
CA ILE A 131 4.91 -6.09 25.26
C ILE A 131 6.05 -5.20 24.79
N THR A 132 6.04 -4.82 23.52
CA THR A 132 7.13 -4.07 22.88
C THR A 132 6.59 -2.84 22.16
N ASP A 133 6.90 -1.66 22.69
CA ASP A 133 6.38 -0.38 22.19
C ASP A 133 7.16 0.18 20.97
N SER A 134 8.25 -0.48 20.55
CA SER A 134 9.18 0.02 19.53
C SER A 134 8.97 -0.55 18.12
N GLN A 135 8.00 -1.43 17.92
CA GLN A 135 7.78 -2.12 16.65
C GLN A 135 6.95 -1.27 15.68
N SER A 136 7.46 -1.05 14.47
CA SER A 136 6.71 -0.38 13.39
C SER A 136 5.61 -1.27 12.80
N GLU A 137 4.61 -0.67 12.16
CA GLU A 137 3.50 -1.41 11.52
C GLU A 137 3.97 -2.45 10.49
N GLY A 138 4.99 -2.11 9.70
CA GLY A 138 5.55 -3.03 8.70
C GLY A 138 6.22 -4.24 9.34
N GLN A 139 6.92 -4.03 10.45
CA GLN A 139 7.55 -5.12 11.21
C GLN A 139 6.48 -6.04 11.81
N LEU A 140 5.44 -5.47 12.45
CA LEU A 140 4.34 -6.27 13.01
C LEU A 140 3.62 -7.09 11.93
N LYS A 141 3.33 -6.51 10.76
CA LYS A 141 2.74 -7.23 9.62
C LYS A 141 3.64 -8.38 9.16
N SER A 142 4.95 -8.12 9.05
CA SER A 142 5.93 -9.12 8.61
C SER A 142 6.11 -10.24 9.63
N MET A 143 6.05 -9.92 10.93
CA MET A 143 6.11 -10.92 12.02
C MET A 143 4.93 -11.88 11.98
N ILE A 144 3.71 -11.36 11.85
CA ILE A 144 2.51 -12.21 11.78
C ILE A 144 2.54 -13.08 10.53
N GLY A 145 2.94 -12.53 9.38
CA GLY A 145 3.11 -13.30 8.15
C GLY A 145 4.16 -14.40 8.28
N ARG A 146 5.28 -14.14 8.99
CA ARG A 146 6.28 -15.16 9.28
C ARG A 146 5.73 -16.27 10.16
N TRP A 147 4.98 -15.95 11.21
CA TRP A 147 4.35 -16.95 12.07
C TRP A 147 3.36 -17.83 11.32
N PHE A 148 2.59 -17.25 10.40
CA PHE A 148 1.73 -18.03 9.50
C PHE A 148 2.54 -19.05 8.69
N VAL A 149 3.67 -18.64 8.10
CA VAL A 149 4.52 -19.52 7.28
C VAL A 149 5.21 -20.60 8.11
N GLU A 150 5.64 -20.27 9.33
CA GLU A 150 6.23 -21.23 10.27
C GLU A 150 5.22 -22.31 10.71
N ASP A 151 3.95 -21.92 10.90
CA ASP A 151 2.86 -22.79 11.32
C ASP A 151 2.30 -23.66 10.17
N GLN A 152 1.99 -23.03 9.03
CA GLN A 152 1.36 -23.68 7.86
C GLN A 152 2.37 -24.29 6.88
N GLY A 153 3.66 -24.00 7.07
CA GLY A 153 4.75 -24.42 6.21
C GLY A 153 4.96 -23.55 4.96
N ALA A 154 6.21 -23.50 4.49
CA ALA A 154 6.64 -22.68 3.35
C ALA A 154 5.87 -22.95 2.04
N VAL A 155 5.37 -24.17 1.84
CA VAL A 155 4.56 -24.55 0.67
C VAL A 155 3.24 -23.77 0.62
N ASN A 156 2.69 -23.41 1.77
CA ASN A 156 1.43 -22.68 1.88
C ASN A 156 1.62 -21.16 2.01
N ALA A 157 2.83 -20.62 1.88
CA ALA A 157 3.10 -19.20 2.11
C ALA A 157 2.25 -18.26 1.24
N TYR A 158 1.95 -18.65 -0.01
CA TYR A 158 1.10 -17.87 -0.91
C TYR A 158 -0.32 -17.64 -0.39
N LYS A 159 -0.83 -18.53 0.49
CA LYS A 159 -2.16 -18.40 1.10
C LYS A 159 -2.24 -17.25 2.09
N TRP A 160 -1.12 -16.71 2.54
CA TRP A 160 -1.13 -15.52 3.39
C TRP A 160 -1.66 -14.29 2.65
N GLU A 161 -1.53 -14.22 1.33
CA GLU A 161 -2.11 -13.13 0.53
C GLU A 161 -3.62 -13.30 0.33
N ASP A 162 -4.17 -14.50 0.51
CA ASP A 162 -5.62 -14.74 0.50
C ASP A 162 -6.24 -14.38 1.86
N ASP A 163 -7.09 -13.35 1.86
CA ASP A 163 -7.75 -12.86 3.07
C ASP A 163 -8.60 -13.93 3.76
N LYS A 164 -9.23 -14.84 3.00
CA LYS A 164 -10.06 -15.89 3.58
C LYS A 164 -9.21 -16.91 4.33
N ALA A 165 -8.16 -17.42 3.69
CA ALA A 165 -7.24 -18.38 4.30
C ALA A 165 -6.54 -17.79 5.54
N ALA A 166 -6.12 -16.52 5.47
CA ALA A 166 -5.53 -15.82 6.62
C ALA A 166 -6.52 -15.69 7.78
N VAL A 167 -7.80 -15.37 7.52
CA VAL A 167 -8.84 -15.29 8.56
C VAL A 167 -9.12 -16.65 9.18
N GLU A 168 -9.25 -17.70 8.36
CA GLU A 168 -9.49 -19.07 8.84
C GLU A 168 -8.40 -19.49 9.82
N TRP A 169 -7.13 -19.30 9.46
CA TRP A 169 -6.00 -19.55 10.34
C TRP A 169 -6.05 -18.71 11.63
N LEU A 170 -6.23 -17.38 11.53
CA LEU A 170 -6.29 -16.50 12.71
C LEU A 170 -7.42 -16.88 13.69
N LEU A 171 -8.53 -17.44 13.20
CA LEU A 171 -9.62 -17.92 14.03
C LEU A 171 -9.31 -19.27 14.66
N GLU A 172 -8.57 -20.15 13.99
CA GLU A 172 -8.10 -21.41 14.58
C GLU A 172 -7.19 -21.16 15.77
N GLN A 173 -6.31 -20.16 15.67
CA GLN A 173 -5.45 -19.74 16.78
C GLN A 173 -6.26 -19.24 17.99
N LYS A 174 -7.53 -18.87 17.84
CA LYS A 174 -8.39 -18.42 18.94
C LYS A 174 -9.24 -19.53 19.58
N LYS A 175 -9.23 -20.75 19.06
CA LYS A 175 -10.07 -21.84 19.59
C LYS A 175 -9.48 -22.35 20.91
N ASP A 176 -10.33 -22.40 21.95
CA ASP A 176 -9.95 -22.96 23.25
C ASP A 176 -9.53 -24.43 23.10
N GLY A 177 -8.33 -24.76 23.59
CA GLY A 177 -7.78 -26.11 23.60
C GLY A 177 -6.98 -26.53 22.36
N ALA A 178 -6.80 -25.64 21.37
CA ALA A 178 -5.86 -25.84 20.28
C ALA A 178 -4.45 -25.38 20.67
N ASP A 179 -3.43 -25.98 20.05
CA ASP A 179 -2.05 -25.50 20.15
C ASP A 179 -1.95 -24.16 19.41
N ASN A 180 -1.81 -23.06 20.16
CA ASN A 180 -1.90 -21.71 19.63
C ASN A 180 -0.50 -21.16 19.39
N SER A 181 -0.05 -21.26 18.13
CA SER A 181 1.28 -20.82 17.73
C SER A 181 1.47 -19.31 17.91
N ILE A 182 0.41 -18.51 17.79
CA ILE A 182 0.48 -17.06 18.06
C ILE A 182 0.75 -16.80 19.54
N ASP A 183 0.04 -17.47 20.44
CA ASP A 183 0.23 -17.27 21.88
C ASP A 183 1.61 -17.73 22.34
N ASP A 184 2.12 -18.84 21.80
CA ASP A 184 3.48 -19.31 22.04
C ASP A 184 4.52 -18.29 21.61
N ASN A 185 4.37 -17.76 20.39
CA ASN A 185 5.25 -16.74 19.86
C ASN A 185 5.20 -15.46 20.70
N ILE A 186 4.01 -15.02 21.13
CA ILE A 186 3.84 -13.87 22.02
C ILE A 186 4.50 -14.12 23.39
N ARG A 187 4.40 -15.34 23.94
CA ARG A 187 5.08 -15.73 25.19
C ARG A 187 6.60 -15.68 25.04
N CYS A 188 7.14 -16.17 23.92
CA CYS A 188 8.57 -16.07 23.63
C CYS A 188 9.03 -14.61 23.50
N LEU A 189 8.28 -13.78 22.78
CA LEU A 189 8.57 -12.34 22.68
C LEU A 189 8.57 -11.65 24.04
N HIS A 190 7.58 -11.95 24.90
CA HIS A 190 7.51 -11.39 26.24
C HIS A 190 8.72 -11.79 27.09
N ARG A 191 9.11 -13.07 27.03
CA ARG A 191 10.30 -13.57 27.74
C ARG A 191 11.57 -12.85 27.27
N GLU A 192 11.74 -12.69 25.96
CA GLU A 192 12.89 -11.97 25.40
C GLU A 192 12.89 -10.49 25.81
N HIS A 193 11.74 -9.82 25.76
CA HIS A 193 11.61 -8.43 26.19
C HIS A 193 11.99 -8.24 27.67
N VAL A 194 11.47 -9.08 28.57
CA VAL A 194 11.82 -9.04 30.00
C VAL A 194 13.32 -9.27 30.21
N LEU A 195 13.92 -10.23 29.50
CA LEU A 195 15.36 -10.49 29.58
C LEU A 195 16.19 -9.29 29.10
N GLN A 196 15.78 -8.64 28.01
CA GLN A 196 16.44 -7.41 27.54
C GLN A 196 16.35 -6.29 28.57
N LYS A 197 15.20 -6.12 29.23
CA LYS A 197 15.01 -5.11 30.28
C LYS A 197 15.83 -5.39 31.53
N VAL A 198 15.94 -6.67 31.94
CA VAL A 198 16.84 -7.07 33.04
C VAL A 198 18.29 -6.76 32.69
N ARG A 199 18.72 -7.07 31.46
CA ARG A 199 20.08 -6.77 30.99
C ARG A 199 20.37 -5.27 30.98
N SER A 200 19.44 -4.45 30.48
CA SER A 200 19.64 -2.99 30.47
C SER A 200 19.73 -2.43 31.88
N LEU A 201 18.85 -2.86 32.80
CA LEU A 201 18.89 -2.42 34.20
C LEU A 201 20.21 -2.79 34.90
N LEU A 202 20.74 -3.99 34.65
CA LEU A 202 22.03 -4.41 35.22
C LEU A 202 23.22 -3.69 34.58
N GLN A 203 23.11 -3.24 33.33
CA GLN A 203 24.12 -2.41 32.67
C GLN A 203 24.12 -0.97 33.20
N ASP A 204 22.93 -0.42 33.44
CA ASP A 204 22.77 0.95 33.95
C ASP A 204 23.11 1.05 35.45
N TYR A 205 22.88 -0.02 36.23
CA TYR A 205 23.14 -0.10 37.67
C TYR A 205 23.96 -1.35 38.06
N PRO A 206 25.28 -1.39 37.75
CA PRO A 206 26.12 -2.57 38.00
C PRO A 206 26.22 -2.96 39.48
N GLU A 207 26.06 -2.02 40.40
CA GLU A 207 26.14 -2.23 41.86
C GLU A 207 25.06 -3.18 42.40
N VAL A 208 23.89 -3.26 41.75
CA VAL A 208 22.76 -4.09 42.18
C VAL A 208 22.90 -5.54 41.69
N ALA A 209 23.90 -5.83 40.84
CA ALA A 209 24.06 -7.14 40.20
C ALA A 209 24.28 -8.28 41.22
N MET A 210 25.17 -8.08 42.19
CA MET A 210 25.46 -9.10 43.21
C MET A 210 24.26 -9.38 44.10
N ASP A 211 23.58 -8.33 44.59
CA ASP A 211 22.37 -8.46 45.41
C ASP A 211 21.24 -9.15 44.63
N SER A 212 21.12 -8.87 43.33
CA SER A 212 20.15 -9.54 42.44
C SER A 212 20.43 -11.04 42.32
N ILE A 213 21.71 -11.45 42.20
CA ILE A 213 22.09 -12.87 42.15
C ILE A 213 21.74 -13.58 43.47
N VAL A 214 22.03 -12.95 44.61
CA VAL A 214 21.67 -13.50 45.92
C VAL A 214 20.16 -13.68 46.04
N HIS A 215 19.37 -12.68 45.63
CA HIS A 215 17.91 -12.78 45.67
C HIS A 215 17.35 -13.87 44.74
N ILE A 216 17.86 -13.96 43.50
CA ILE A 216 17.43 -15.00 42.54
C ILE A 216 17.74 -16.40 43.08
N THR A 217 18.95 -16.62 43.61
CA THR A 217 19.38 -17.94 44.11
C THR A 217 18.58 -18.43 45.33
N GLN A 218 18.04 -17.53 46.14
CA GLN A 218 17.15 -17.87 47.26
C GLN A 218 15.81 -18.47 46.79
N HIS A 219 15.31 -18.06 45.63
CA HIS A 219 14.05 -18.55 45.04
C HIS A 219 14.22 -19.75 44.09
N MET A 220 15.46 -20.17 43.82
CA MET A 220 15.75 -21.33 42.98
C MET A 220 15.56 -22.65 43.74
N THR A 221 15.18 -23.71 43.01
CA THR A 221 15.17 -25.07 43.55
C THR A 221 16.59 -25.60 43.79
N ALA A 222 16.72 -26.67 44.59
CA ALA A 222 18.02 -27.25 44.90
C ALA A 222 18.78 -27.71 43.64
N SER A 223 18.09 -28.28 42.64
CA SER A 223 18.76 -28.69 41.38
C SER A 223 19.21 -27.50 40.55
N GLN A 224 18.41 -26.44 40.48
CA GLN A 224 18.77 -25.20 39.79
C GLN A 224 20.00 -24.53 40.43
N ARG A 225 20.10 -24.55 41.76
CA ARG A 225 21.30 -24.05 42.46
C ARG A 225 22.54 -24.86 42.13
N THR A 226 22.44 -26.20 42.10
CA THR A 226 23.56 -27.07 41.70
C THR A 226 23.99 -26.81 40.26
N GLU A 227 23.05 -26.55 39.35
CA GLU A 227 23.36 -26.21 37.96
C GLU A 227 24.10 -24.88 37.85
N VAL A 228 23.64 -23.84 38.56
CA VAL A 228 24.30 -22.53 38.58
C VAL A 228 25.72 -22.64 39.15
N SER A 229 25.91 -23.39 40.25
CA SER A 229 27.24 -23.62 40.81
C SER A 229 28.17 -24.35 39.84
N ARG A 230 27.64 -25.30 39.04
CA ARG A 230 28.42 -25.99 38.01
C ARG A 230 28.82 -25.04 36.88
N ILE A 231 27.90 -24.20 36.41
CA ILE A 231 28.15 -23.21 35.36
C ILE A 231 29.23 -22.23 35.81
N LEU A 232 29.11 -21.67 37.03
CA LEU A 232 30.11 -20.75 37.58
C LEU A 232 31.49 -21.41 37.70
N ALA A 233 31.55 -22.64 38.22
CA ALA A 233 32.80 -23.40 38.33
C ALA A 233 33.45 -23.71 36.97
N SER A 234 32.66 -23.81 35.89
CA SER A 234 33.16 -24.00 34.52
C SER A 234 33.58 -22.71 33.82
N MET A 235 33.23 -21.54 34.36
CA MET A 235 33.67 -20.25 33.83
C MET A 235 35.03 -19.81 34.40
N ASP A 236 35.43 -20.37 35.54
CA ASP A 236 36.73 -20.14 36.20
C ASP A 236 37.87 -21.06 35.66
N SER A 237 37.56 -21.89 34.66
CA SER A 237 38.49 -22.77 33.93
C SER A 237 38.66 -22.35 32.48
#